data_AF-A0A1G2X8X2-F1
#
_entry.id   AF-A0A1G2X8X2-F1
#
_cell.length_a   1.000
_cell.length_b   1.000
_cell.length_c   1.000
_cell.angle_alpha   90.00
_cell.angle_beta   90.00
_cell.angle_gamma   90.00
#
_symmetry.space_group_name_H-M   'P 1'
#
loop_
_entity.id
_entity.type
_entity.pdbx_description
1 polymer ?
#
loop_
_entity_poly.entity_id
_entity_poly.type
_entity_poly.pdbx_seq_one_letter_code
_entity_poly.pdbx_strand_id
1 'polypeptide(L)'
;MSQINTNQFIPDYAVAPGRILEETLESIGLSKSEFADRAGVSAKTVSQIIAGIAPIVPDNAIVFERVLGISAQIWNNIESEYRLFLARQKATIGLKDAVEWSKKFPLAELVKRRVIAANLTTAQKVDALLNFFRVKDPDAWMIQYGNVSVAFYKSAKFQSDYESVVTWLRLAELRAESIQTDPFDAARFQDSLASIRSLTAENLKVFEPRMKDLCRQSGVALVFISELSGTHLSGATRWLSPDKAMIALSLRHKSNDHFWFTFFHESGHILKHGKKDVYIDEQNAEMTKQEQEASQFASSFLIPDSQYRDFITKNPKPTKYVVEQFAKKTGIAPGILVGRLQYDKHISFSYLNNLKAKFTLIENDASKS
;
A
#
# COMPACT_ATOMS: atom_id res chain seq x y z
N MET A 1 -12.69 -2.32 -3.83
CA MET A 1 -12.61 -2.15 -5.30
C MET A 1 -12.41 -0.67 -5.58
N SER A 2 -11.19 -0.26 -5.95
CA SER A 2 -10.98 1.08 -6.52
C SER A 2 -11.22 0.93 -8.02
N GLN A 3 -12.45 1.16 -8.48
CA GLN A 3 -12.68 1.39 -9.89
C GLN A 3 -11.81 2.58 -10.29
N ILE A 4 -10.73 2.32 -11.03
CA ILE A 4 -10.05 3.38 -11.76
C ILE A 4 -11.04 3.80 -12.82
N ASN A 5 -11.82 4.85 -12.53
CA ASN A 5 -12.68 5.51 -13.50
C ASN A 5 -11.78 6.18 -14.55
N THR A 6 -11.29 5.40 -15.51
CA THR A 6 -10.43 5.87 -16.60
C THR A 6 -11.18 6.72 -17.64
N ASN A 7 -12.48 6.96 -17.46
CA ASN A 7 -13.33 7.76 -18.35
C ASN A 7 -14.07 8.91 -17.62
N GLN A 8 -13.48 9.53 -16.59
CA GLN A 8 -13.98 10.83 -16.14
C GLN A 8 -13.49 11.92 -17.10
N PHE A 9 -14.39 12.41 -17.95
CA PHE A 9 -14.19 13.68 -18.66
C PHE A 9 -14.10 14.78 -17.59
N ILE A 10 -12.89 15.25 -17.33
CA ILE A 10 -12.64 16.42 -16.50
C ILE A 10 -12.28 17.54 -17.48
N PRO A 11 -13.25 18.38 -17.88
CA PRO A 11 -12.92 19.53 -18.72
C PRO A 11 -11.94 20.43 -17.97
N ASP A 12 -10.96 20.95 -18.72
CA ASP A 12 -9.97 21.93 -18.27
C ASP A 12 -10.53 23.36 -18.21
N TYR A 13 -11.84 23.48 -18.40
CA TYR A 13 -12.61 24.70 -18.28
C TYR A 13 -13.91 24.42 -17.51
N ALA A 14 -14.40 25.42 -16.78
CA ALA A 14 -15.76 25.46 -16.28
C ALA A 14 -16.36 26.81 -16.62
N VAL A 15 -17.62 26.83 -17.03
CA VAL A 15 -18.32 28.08 -17.31
C VAL A 15 -18.73 28.70 -15.97
N ALA A 16 -18.32 29.95 -15.74
CA ALA A 16 -18.76 30.69 -14.56
C ALA A 16 -20.29 30.85 -14.62
N PRO A 17 -21.05 30.45 -13.57
CA PRO A 17 -22.51 30.60 -13.53
C PRO A 17 -22.95 32.05 -13.75
N GLY A 18 -22.14 32.98 -13.26
CA GLY A 18 -22.31 34.41 -13.47
C GLY A 18 -22.33 34.86 -14.94
N ARG A 19 -21.55 34.19 -15.81
CA ARG A 19 -21.54 34.46 -17.25
C ARG A 19 -22.84 34.01 -17.90
N ILE A 20 -23.33 32.82 -17.53
CA ILE A 20 -24.62 32.31 -18.03
C ILE A 20 -25.76 33.19 -17.55
N LEU A 21 -25.70 33.66 -16.29
CA LEU A 21 -26.66 34.64 -15.78
C LEU A 21 -26.65 35.92 -16.61
N GLU A 22 -25.48 36.50 -16.88
CA GLU A 22 -25.34 37.70 -17.69
C GLU A 22 -25.88 37.53 -19.12
N GLU A 23 -25.49 36.45 -19.81
CA GLU A 23 -25.99 36.11 -21.15
C GLU A 23 -27.51 35.87 -21.17
N THR A 24 -28.05 35.22 -20.13
CA THR A 24 -29.51 34.99 -19.99
C THR A 24 -30.25 36.32 -19.84
N LEU A 25 -29.77 37.19 -18.95
CA LEU A 25 -30.36 38.51 -18.70
C LEU A 25 -30.38 39.37 -19.97
N GLU A 26 -29.28 39.38 -20.72
CA GLU A 26 -29.19 40.08 -22.01
C GLU A 26 -30.18 39.53 -23.03
N SER A 27 -30.32 38.20 -23.13
CA SER A 27 -31.20 37.55 -24.11
C SER A 27 -32.69 37.87 -23.90
N ILE A 28 -33.11 38.09 -22.66
CA ILE A 28 -34.50 38.44 -22.30
C ILE A 28 -34.69 39.94 -22.08
N GLY A 29 -33.65 40.76 -22.31
CA GLY A 29 -33.68 42.21 -22.14
C GLY A 29 -33.86 42.68 -20.69
N LEU A 30 -33.50 41.86 -19.70
CA LEU A 30 -33.67 42.15 -18.28
C LEU A 30 -32.40 42.79 -17.71
N SER A 31 -32.52 43.98 -17.10
CA SER A 31 -31.36 44.63 -16.48
C SER A 31 -30.93 43.93 -15.18
N LYS A 32 -29.66 44.05 -14.80
CA LYS A 32 -29.13 43.46 -13.54
C LYS A 32 -29.86 43.99 -12.30
N SER A 33 -30.23 45.27 -12.29
CA SER A 33 -30.99 45.90 -11.20
C SER A 33 -32.41 45.35 -11.13
N GLU A 34 -33.09 45.24 -12.28
CA GLU A 34 -34.45 44.72 -12.33
C GLU A 34 -34.51 43.23 -11.97
N PHE A 35 -33.50 42.46 -12.37
CA PHE A 35 -33.34 41.09 -11.92
C PHE A 35 -33.14 41.01 -10.40
N ALA A 36 -32.28 41.86 -9.83
CA ALA A 36 -32.03 41.90 -8.38
C ALA A 36 -33.34 42.16 -7.61
N ASP A 37 -34.14 43.13 -8.07
CA ASP A 37 -35.44 43.46 -7.48
C ASP A 37 -36.42 42.28 -7.59
N ARG A 38 -36.55 41.65 -8.77
CA ARG A 38 -37.43 40.49 -8.98
C ARG A 38 -37.00 39.25 -8.19
N ALA A 39 -35.69 39.07 -8.01
CA ALA A 39 -35.12 37.97 -7.24
C ALA A 39 -35.03 38.27 -5.72
N GLY A 40 -35.40 39.47 -5.28
CA GLY A 40 -35.32 39.84 -3.86
C GLY A 40 -33.90 39.78 -3.28
N VAL A 41 -32.88 39.97 -4.12
CA VAL A 41 -31.45 39.99 -3.72
C VAL A 41 -30.85 41.36 -4.00
N SER A 42 -29.77 41.71 -3.32
CA SER A 42 -29.11 43.00 -3.59
C SER A 42 -28.45 43.03 -4.97
N ALA A 43 -28.45 44.18 -5.65
CA ALA A 43 -27.70 44.39 -6.90
C ALA A 43 -26.20 44.09 -6.75
N LYS A 44 -25.66 44.26 -5.53
CA LYS A 44 -24.29 43.85 -5.17
C LYS A 44 -24.12 42.33 -5.25
N THR A 45 -25.07 41.56 -4.72
CA THR A 45 -25.07 40.09 -4.78
C THR A 45 -25.09 39.61 -6.23
N VAL A 46 -25.97 40.17 -7.07
CA VAL A 46 -26.04 39.86 -8.50
C VAL A 46 -24.70 40.16 -9.19
N SER A 47 -24.11 41.34 -8.94
CA SER A 47 -22.79 41.70 -9.47
C SER A 47 -21.68 40.74 -9.02
N GLN A 48 -21.71 40.29 -7.76
CA GLN A 48 -20.72 39.33 -7.24
C GLN A 48 -20.90 37.92 -7.81
N ILE A 49 -22.14 37.49 -8.09
CA ILE A 49 -22.44 36.24 -8.78
C ILE A 49 -21.93 36.30 -10.22
N ILE A 50 -22.21 37.40 -10.94
CA ILE A 50 -21.72 37.63 -12.31
C ILE A 50 -20.20 37.60 -12.36
N ALA A 51 -19.52 38.22 -11.38
CA ALA A 51 -18.07 38.19 -11.25
C ALA A 51 -17.49 36.82 -10.82
N GLY A 52 -18.32 35.80 -10.55
CA GLY A 52 -17.89 34.48 -10.08
C GLY A 52 -17.40 34.45 -8.62
N ILE A 53 -17.53 35.56 -7.89
CA ILE A 53 -17.07 35.71 -6.50
C ILE A 53 -18.05 35.07 -5.53
N ALA A 54 -19.34 35.42 -5.64
CA ALA A 54 -20.40 34.86 -4.80
C ALA A 54 -21.03 33.63 -5.47
N PRO A 55 -21.34 32.57 -4.72
CA PRO A 55 -21.99 31.39 -5.26
C PRO A 55 -23.49 31.58 -5.46
N ILE A 56 -24.05 30.90 -6.46
CA ILE A 56 -25.49 30.64 -6.52
C ILE A 56 -25.81 29.50 -5.54
N VAL A 57 -26.28 29.85 -4.35
CA VAL A 57 -26.74 28.87 -3.36
C VAL A 57 -28.11 28.29 -3.75
N PRO A 58 -28.50 27.09 -3.24
CA PRO A 58 -29.75 26.43 -3.64
C PRO A 58 -31.01 27.31 -3.50
N ASP A 59 -31.10 28.14 -2.46
CA ASP A 59 -32.21 29.06 -2.25
C ASP A 59 -32.30 30.11 -3.36
N ASN A 60 -31.16 30.67 -3.78
CA ASN A 60 -31.09 31.62 -4.89
C ASN A 60 -31.44 30.93 -6.22
N ALA A 61 -31.03 29.67 -6.41
CA ALA A 61 -31.35 28.91 -7.63
C ALA A 61 -32.87 28.72 -7.82
N ILE A 62 -33.62 28.46 -6.75
CA ILE A 62 -35.10 28.37 -6.78
C ILE A 62 -35.72 29.71 -7.19
N VAL A 63 -35.18 30.81 -6.68
CA VAL A 63 -35.65 32.15 -7.05
C VAL A 63 -35.32 32.44 -8.52
N PHE A 64 -34.11 32.10 -8.96
CA PHE A 64 -33.66 32.32 -10.34
C PHE A 64 -34.52 31.51 -11.33
N GLU A 65 -34.94 30.31 -10.97
CA GLU A 65 -35.89 29.51 -11.76
C GLU A 65 -37.22 30.24 -11.99
N ARG A 66 -37.78 30.85 -10.94
CA ARG A 66 -39.02 31.61 -11.05
C ARG A 66 -38.89 32.85 -11.92
N VAL A 67 -37.73 33.51 -11.89
CA VAL A 67 -37.49 34.78 -12.61
C VAL A 67 -37.04 34.54 -14.06
N LEU A 68 -36.24 33.51 -14.32
CA LEU A 68 -35.57 33.27 -15.61
C LEU A 68 -36.14 32.07 -16.36
N GLY A 69 -36.96 31.23 -15.73
CA GLY A 69 -37.53 30.03 -16.34
C GLY A 69 -36.55 28.87 -16.54
N ILE A 70 -35.31 28.99 -16.04
CA ILE A 70 -34.27 27.95 -16.09
C ILE A 70 -34.27 27.20 -14.77
N SER A 71 -34.39 25.87 -14.80
CA SER A 71 -34.49 25.06 -13.58
C SER A 71 -33.36 25.32 -12.57
N ALA A 72 -33.69 25.33 -11.29
CA ALA A 72 -32.75 25.47 -10.18
C ALA A 72 -31.67 24.36 -10.21
N GLN A 73 -32.04 23.17 -10.71
CA GLN A 73 -31.10 22.06 -10.89
C GLN A 73 -29.97 22.42 -11.88
N ILE A 74 -30.29 23.09 -12.98
CA ILE A 74 -29.29 23.53 -13.98
C ILE A 74 -28.33 24.52 -13.31
N TRP A 75 -28.85 25.53 -12.61
CA TRP A 75 -28.02 26.51 -11.90
C TRP A 75 -27.08 25.87 -10.87
N ASN A 76 -27.61 24.96 -10.05
CA ASN A 76 -26.82 24.25 -9.05
C ASN A 76 -25.73 23.36 -9.68
N ASN A 77 -26.02 22.70 -10.80
CA ASN A 77 -25.04 21.87 -11.51
C ASN A 77 -23.87 22.73 -12.01
N ILE A 78 -24.15 23.84 -12.71
CA ILE A 78 -23.12 24.73 -13.25
C ILE A 78 -22.29 25.35 -12.10
N GLU A 79 -22.95 25.78 -11.01
CA GLU A 79 -22.26 26.32 -9.83
C GLU A 79 -21.33 25.28 -9.19
N SER A 80 -21.83 24.06 -8.99
CA SER A 80 -21.05 22.97 -8.43
C SER A 80 -19.83 22.64 -9.29
N GLU A 81 -20.01 22.56 -10.62
CA GLU A 81 -18.92 22.32 -11.56
C GLU A 81 -17.87 23.45 -11.52
N TYR A 82 -18.31 24.70 -11.54
CA TYR A 82 -17.40 25.86 -11.49
C TYR A 82 -16.63 25.96 -10.16
N ARG A 83 -17.30 25.74 -9.03
CA ARG A 83 -16.63 25.75 -7.72
C ARG A 83 -15.65 24.61 -7.57
N LEU A 84 -15.99 23.42 -8.07
CA LEU A 84 -15.06 22.29 -8.12
C LEU A 84 -13.84 22.61 -8.98
N PHE A 85 -14.03 23.25 -10.14
CA PHE A 85 -12.95 23.69 -11.02
C PHE A 85 -12.01 24.68 -10.31
N LEU A 86 -12.54 25.73 -9.68
CA LEU A 86 -11.74 26.70 -8.92
C LEU A 86 -10.99 26.04 -7.76
N ALA A 87 -11.64 25.14 -7.03
CA ALA A 87 -11.04 24.41 -5.92
C ALA A 87 -9.88 23.53 -6.39
N ARG A 88 -10.04 22.82 -7.51
CA ARG A 88 -8.99 22.03 -8.15
C ARG A 88 -7.81 22.91 -8.58
N GLN A 89 -8.07 24.03 -9.24
CA GLN A 89 -7.02 24.96 -9.66
C GLN A 89 -6.21 25.49 -8.47
N LYS A 90 -6.89 25.86 -7.38
CA LYS A 90 -6.24 26.31 -6.14
C LYS A 90 -5.40 25.19 -5.50
N ALA A 91 -5.89 23.95 -5.49
CA ALA A 91 -5.14 22.80 -5.02
C ALA A 91 -3.87 22.56 -5.86
N THR A 92 -3.98 22.63 -7.19
CA THR A 92 -2.82 22.50 -8.10
C THR A 92 -1.76 23.58 -7.89
N ILE A 93 -2.16 24.83 -7.65
CA ILE A 93 -1.23 25.95 -7.41
C ILE A 93 -0.43 25.75 -6.10
N GLY A 94 -1.07 25.18 -5.06
CA GLY A 94 -0.42 24.87 -3.79
C GLY A 94 0.61 23.73 -3.85
N LEU A 95 0.72 23.01 -4.98
CA LEU A 95 1.58 21.82 -5.14
C LEU A 95 2.91 22.10 -5.84
N LYS A 96 3.29 23.37 -6.07
CA LYS A 96 4.60 23.70 -6.67
C LYS A 96 5.78 23.12 -5.88
N ASP A 97 5.69 23.16 -4.55
CA ASP A 97 6.71 22.58 -3.66
C ASP A 97 6.62 21.04 -3.59
N ALA A 98 5.48 20.45 -3.97
CA ALA A 98 5.25 19.01 -3.97
C ALA A 98 5.85 18.31 -5.20
N VAL A 99 6.28 19.06 -6.22
CA VAL A 99 6.97 18.50 -7.40
C VAL A 99 8.28 17.83 -6.99
N GLU A 100 9.13 18.51 -6.22
CA GLU A 100 10.40 17.96 -5.75
C GLU A 100 10.18 16.77 -4.81
N TRP A 101 9.13 16.82 -3.98
CA TRP A 101 8.71 15.68 -3.18
C TRP A 101 8.38 14.46 -4.05
N SER A 102 7.59 14.63 -5.13
CA SER A 102 7.21 13.50 -5.99
C SER A 102 8.39 12.82 -6.70
N LYS A 103 9.47 13.57 -6.99
CA LYS A 103 10.66 13.04 -7.67
C LYS A 103 11.45 12.04 -6.83
N LYS A 104 11.26 12.01 -5.51
CA LYS A 104 11.91 11.08 -4.59
C LYS A 104 11.36 9.65 -4.68
N PHE A 105 10.17 9.49 -5.27
CA PHE A 105 9.47 8.21 -5.33
C PHE A 105 9.79 7.45 -6.62
N PRO A 106 9.67 6.10 -6.62
CA PRO A 106 9.92 5.27 -7.80
C PRO A 106 8.74 5.32 -8.80
N LEU A 107 8.46 6.50 -9.36
CA LEU A 107 7.32 6.76 -10.24
C LEU A 107 7.31 5.85 -11.48
N ALA A 108 8.49 5.52 -12.03
CA ALA A 108 8.60 4.63 -13.18
C ALA A 108 8.09 3.21 -12.87
N GLU A 109 8.34 2.70 -11.66
CA GLU A 109 7.83 1.39 -11.23
C GLU A 109 6.31 1.45 -10.98
N LEU A 110 5.80 2.55 -10.44
CA LEU A 110 4.35 2.74 -10.29
C LEU A 110 3.62 2.79 -11.64
N VAL A 111 4.22 3.43 -12.65
CA VAL A 111 3.70 3.41 -14.04
C VAL A 111 3.73 2.01 -14.62
N LYS A 112 4.86 1.31 -14.49
CA LYS A 112 5.05 -0.06 -15.00
C LYS A 112 4.05 -1.04 -14.38
N ARG A 113 3.76 -0.90 -13.09
CA ARG A 113 2.74 -1.67 -12.35
C ARG A 113 1.30 -1.17 -12.58
N ARG A 114 1.10 -0.16 -13.44
CA ARG A 114 -0.20 0.47 -13.76
C ARG A 114 -0.94 1.02 -12.55
N VAL A 115 -0.19 1.41 -11.51
CA VAL A 115 -0.73 2.06 -10.31
C VAL A 115 -1.03 3.52 -10.60
N ILE A 116 -0.19 4.17 -11.43
CA ILE A 116 -0.43 5.50 -11.97
C ILE A 116 -0.33 5.47 -13.50
N ALA A 117 -0.99 6.40 -14.19
CA ALA A 117 -0.95 6.46 -15.65
C ALA A 117 0.43 6.92 -16.18
N ALA A 118 0.80 6.47 -17.38
CA ALA A 118 2.11 6.76 -17.97
C ALA A 118 2.26 8.22 -18.44
N ASN A 119 1.19 8.78 -19.02
CA ASN A 119 1.21 10.07 -19.72
C ASN A 119 0.66 11.19 -18.83
N LEU A 120 1.26 11.37 -17.65
CA LEU A 120 0.85 12.41 -16.70
C LEU A 120 1.82 13.60 -16.73
N THR A 121 1.27 14.81 -16.68
CA THR A 121 2.06 16.03 -16.41
C THR A 121 2.67 15.97 -15.00
N THR A 122 3.64 16.84 -14.72
CA THR A 122 4.30 16.89 -13.40
C THR A 122 3.29 17.09 -12.27
N ALA A 123 2.33 18.01 -12.44
CA ALA A 123 1.29 18.25 -11.44
C ALA A 123 0.37 17.03 -11.26
N GLN A 124 0.00 16.36 -12.36
CA GLN A 124 -0.81 15.15 -12.30
C GLN A 124 -0.09 13.97 -11.64
N LYS A 125 1.24 13.88 -11.75
CA LYS A 125 2.04 12.87 -11.03
C LYS A 125 1.98 13.07 -9.53
N VAL A 126 2.05 14.32 -9.07
CA VAL A 126 1.89 14.67 -7.65
C VAL A 126 0.51 14.24 -7.16
N ASP A 127 -0.56 14.63 -7.86
CA ASP A 127 -1.93 14.23 -7.53
C ASP A 127 -2.10 12.70 -7.50
N ALA A 128 -1.57 12.00 -8.50
CA ALA A 128 -1.62 10.54 -8.55
C ALA A 128 -0.91 9.90 -7.35
N LEU A 129 0.21 10.47 -6.91
CA LEU A 129 0.97 9.99 -5.76
C LEU A 129 0.24 10.27 -4.43
N LEU A 130 -0.33 11.47 -4.28
CA LEU A 130 -1.17 11.82 -3.12
C LEU A 130 -2.39 10.89 -3.03
N ASN A 131 -3.04 10.60 -4.15
CA ASN A 131 -4.14 9.64 -4.23
C ASN A 131 -3.71 8.21 -3.90
N PHE A 132 -2.55 7.77 -4.40
CA PHE A 132 -1.97 6.46 -4.09
C PHE A 132 -1.74 6.26 -2.59
N PHE A 133 -1.18 7.28 -1.92
CA PHE A 133 -0.99 7.28 -0.47
C PHE A 133 -2.24 7.63 0.34
N ARG A 134 -3.32 8.10 -0.31
CA ARG A 134 -4.56 8.60 0.32
C ARG A 134 -4.31 9.75 1.32
N VAL A 135 -3.49 10.71 0.92
CA VAL A 135 -3.12 11.88 1.74
C VAL A 135 -3.36 13.17 0.97
N LYS A 136 -3.67 14.26 1.68
CA LYS A 136 -4.02 15.55 1.06
C LYS A 136 -2.82 16.32 0.50
N ASP A 137 -1.65 16.15 1.11
CA ASP A 137 -0.42 16.89 0.81
C ASP A 137 0.82 16.14 1.34
N PRO A 138 2.05 16.56 0.98
CA PRO A 138 3.29 15.97 1.49
C PRO A 138 3.45 16.03 3.02
N ASP A 139 2.90 17.02 3.69
CA ASP A 139 2.97 17.14 5.16
C ASP A 139 2.13 16.04 5.84
N ALA A 140 0.91 15.79 5.33
CA ALA A 140 0.08 14.68 5.78
C ALA A 140 0.75 13.32 5.50
N TRP A 141 1.46 13.19 4.37
CA TRP A 141 2.28 12.01 4.10
C TRP A 141 3.36 11.81 5.16
N MET A 142 4.10 12.88 5.52
CA MET A 142 5.13 12.84 6.56
C MET A 142 4.57 12.48 7.94
N ILE A 143 3.38 12.95 8.30
CA ILE A 143 2.74 12.57 9.58
C ILE A 143 2.38 11.07 9.58
N GLN A 144 1.84 10.57 8.47
CA GLN A 144 1.35 9.20 8.38
C GLN A 144 2.47 8.16 8.27
N TYR A 145 3.50 8.45 7.47
CA TYR A 145 4.58 7.51 7.16
C TYR A 145 5.89 7.87 7.83
N GLY A 146 6.09 9.10 8.32
CA GLY A 146 7.32 9.53 8.97
C GLY A 146 7.71 8.71 10.20
N ASN A 147 6.78 8.01 10.86
CA ASN A 147 7.15 7.10 11.95
C ASN A 147 7.76 5.77 11.43
N VAL A 148 7.40 5.34 10.21
CA VAL A 148 8.11 4.24 9.51
C VAL A 148 9.58 4.63 9.29
N SER A 149 9.83 5.94 9.14
CA SER A 149 11.18 6.50 9.00
C SER A 149 12.05 6.32 10.25
N VAL A 150 11.50 6.27 11.47
CA VAL A 150 12.30 6.09 12.69
C VAL A 150 12.81 4.66 12.86
N ALA A 151 12.05 3.66 12.37
CA ALA A 151 12.50 2.27 12.28
C ALA A 151 13.53 2.10 11.14
N PHE A 152 13.35 2.80 10.02
CA PHE A 152 14.17 2.69 8.82
C PHE A 152 15.49 3.51 8.85
N TYR A 153 15.50 4.71 9.44
CA TYR A 153 16.70 5.57 9.48
C TYR A 153 17.76 5.11 10.49
N LYS A 154 17.48 4.09 11.30
CA LYS A 154 18.51 3.44 12.14
C LYS A 154 19.45 2.54 11.33
N SER A 155 19.11 2.20 10.08
CA SER A 155 19.81 1.19 9.27
C SER A 155 20.22 1.67 7.87
N ALA A 156 19.51 2.62 7.27
CA ALA A 156 19.75 3.01 5.88
C ALA A 156 20.89 4.03 5.70
N LYS A 157 21.84 3.71 4.82
CA LYS A 157 22.91 4.64 4.37
C LYS A 157 22.46 5.64 3.29
N PHE A 158 21.25 5.51 2.74
CA PHE A 158 20.77 6.34 1.62
C PHE A 158 19.32 6.81 1.80
N GLN A 159 19.06 8.09 1.45
CA GLN A 159 17.74 8.72 1.53
C GLN A 159 16.72 8.13 0.54
N SER A 160 17.13 7.75 -0.68
CA SER A 160 16.25 7.25 -1.76
C SER A 160 15.58 5.90 -1.46
N ASP A 161 16.07 5.18 -0.46
CA ASP A 161 15.57 3.86 -0.11
C ASP A 161 14.27 4.00 0.70
N TYR A 162 14.11 5.10 1.45
CA TYR A 162 12.95 5.31 2.32
C TYR A 162 11.65 5.48 1.53
N GLU A 163 11.60 6.40 0.57
CA GLU A 163 10.42 6.60 -0.28
C GLU A 163 10.08 5.34 -1.07
N SER A 164 11.09 4.59 -1.50
CA SER A 164 10.92 3.30 -2.18
C SER A 164 10.34 2.24 -1.24
N VAL A 165 10.81 2.17 0.01
CA VAL A 165 10.31 1.25 1.04
C VAL A 165 8.86 1.56 1.41
N VAL A 166 8.55 2.84 1.64
CA VAL A 166 7.17 3.28 1.93
C VAL A 166 6.26 3.02 0.72
N THR A 167 6.76 3.19 -0.50
CA THR A 167 6.01 2.84 -1.72
C THR A 167 5.73 1.33 -1.77
N TRP A 168 6.72 0.49 -1.51
CA TRP A 168 6.56 -0.96 -1.49
C TRP A 168 5.55 -1.40 -0.41
N LEU A 169 5.65 -0.83 0.79
CA LEU A 169 4.71 -1.07 1.88
C LEU A 169 3.29 -0.66 1.47
N ARG A 170 3.12 0.48 0.81
CA ARG A 170 1.81 0.95 0.35
C ARG A 170 1.20 0.03 -0.72
N LEU A 171 2.03 -0.51 -1.63
CA LEU A 171 1.58 -1.52 -2.59
C LEU A 171 1.06 -2.78 -1.87
N ALA A 172 1.78 -3.22 -0.84
CA ALA A 172 1.36 -4.35 -0.02
C ALA A 172 0.05 -4.08 0.72
N GLU A 173 -0.10 -2.88 1.33
CA GLU A 173 -1.33 -2.45 2.00
C GLU A 173 -2.53 -2.50 1.06
N LEU A 174 -2.43 -1.89 -0.12
CA LEU A 174 -3.51 -1.87 -1.11
C LEU A 174 -3.91 -3.29 -1.54
N ARG A 175 -2.94 -4.19 -1.70
CA ARG A 175 -3.20 -5.59 -2.04
C ARG A 175 -3.87 -6.32 -0.88
N ALA A 176 -3.39 -6.13 0.33
CA ALA A 176 -3.91 -6.78 1.53
C ALA A 176 -5.31 -6.26 1.90
N GLU A 177 -5.60 -4.98 1.71
CA GLU A 177 -6.94 -4.37 1.83
C GLU A 177 -7.97 -5.11 0.96
N SER A 178 -7.59 -5.58 -0.24
CA SER A 178 -8.49 -6.30 -1.16
C SER A 178 -8.81 -7.74 -0.75
N ILE A 179 -8.04 -8.33 0.17
CA ILE A 179 -8.22 -9.72 0.63
C ILE A 179 -9.24 -9.75 1.77
N GLN A 180 -10.31 -10.53 1.63
CA GLN A 180 -11.31 -10.72 2.68
C GLN A 180 -10.79 -11.72 3.73
N THR A 181 -10.62 -11.29 4.98
CA THR A 181 -10.13 -12.14 6.07
C THR A 181 -11.20 -12.30 7.14
N ASP A 182 -11.12 -13.38 7.92
CA ASP A 182 -11.83 -13.46 9.19
C ASP A 182 -11.22 -12.45 10.19
N PRO A 183 -11.86 -12.15 11.33
CA PRO A 183 -11.22 -11.40 12.41
C PRO A 183 -9.98 -12.13 12.94
N PHE A 184 -8.94 -11.37 13.30
CA PHE A 184 -7.70 -11.94 13.80
C PHE A 184 -7.91 -12.75 15.09
N ASP A 185 -7.41 -13.98 15.07
CA ASP A 185 -7.42 -14.91 16.18
C ASP A 185 -6.01 -15.48 16.36
N ALA A 186 -5.36 -15.14 17.46
CA ALA A 186 -3.97 -15.53 17.73
C ALA A 186 -3.80 -17.06 17.87
N ALA A 187 -4.76 -17.74 18.51
CA ALA A 187 -4.70 -19.18 18.70
C ALA A 187 -4.86 -19.90 17.36
N ARG A 188 -5.86 -19.48 16.57
CA ARG A 188 -6.07 -20.01 15.22
C ARG A 188 -4.89 -19.72 14.29
N PHE A 189 -4.27 -18.55 14.41
CA PHE A 189 -3.08 -18.22 13.63
C PHE A 189 -1.92 -19.14 14.01
N GLN A 190 -1.71 -19.42 15.30
CA GLN A 190 -0.70 -20.36 15.76
C GLN A 190 -0.93 -21.79 15.24
N ASP A 191 -2.17 -22.28 15.23
CA ASP A 191 -2.54 -23.57 14.63
C ASP A 191 -2.33 -23.59 13.10
N SER A 192 -2.67 -22.47 12.46
CA SER A 192 -2.43 -22.26 11.03
C SER A 192 -0.93 -22.30 10.71
N LEU A 193 -0.08 -21.70 11.52
CA LEU A 193 1.39 -21.76 11.36
C LEU A 193 1.90 -23.20 11.48
N ALA A 194 1.37 -23.99 12.41
CA ALA A 194 1.74 -25.40 12.53
C ALA A 194 1.38 -26.19 11.26
N SER A 195 0.21 -25.91 10.68
CA SER A 195 -0.20 -26.48 9.40
C SER A 195 0.68 -26.00 8.24
N ILE A 196 0.98 -24.70 8.16
CA ILE A 196 1.82 -24.09 7.12
C ILE A 196 3.24 -24.65 7.15
N ARG A 197 3.80 -24.92 8.33
CA ARG A 197 5.12 -25.53 8.47
C ARG A 197 5.22 -26.87 7.75
N SER A 198 4.17 -27.68 7.78
CA SER A 198 4.13 -28.96 7.05
C SER A 198 4.12 -28.78 5.53
N LEU A 199 3.63 -27.63 5.03
CA LEU A 199 3.61 -27.30 3.60
C LEU A 199 4.98 -26.92 3.05
N THR A 200 6.01 -26.75 3.90
CA THR A 200 7.34 -26.31 3.43
C THR A 200 7.98 -27.28 2.45
N ALA A 201 7.66 -28.57 2.55
CA ALA A 201 8.13 -29.62 1.66
C ALA A 201 7.27 -29.80 0.40
N GLU A 202 6.13 -29.12 0.30
CA GLU A 202 5.19 -29.23 -0.82
C GLU A 202 5.59 -28.36 -2.01
N ASN A 203 4.97 -28.63 -3.16
CA ASN A 203 5.15 -27.81 -4.36
C ASN A 203 4.45 -26.44 -4.22
N LEU A 204 4.97 -25.41 -4.91
CA LEU A 204 4.39 -24.06 -4.98
C LEU A 204 2.88 -24.05 -5.28
N LYS A 205 2.43 -24.87 -6.23
CA LYS A 205 1.00 -24.97 -6.61
C LYS A 205 0.10 -25.47 -5.47
N VAL A 206 0.69 -26.12 -4.47
CA VAL A 206 -0.02 -26.68 -3.31
C VAL A 206 0.13 -25.75 -2.11
N PHE A 207 1.36 -25.37 -1.75
CA PHE A 207 1.58 -24.61 -0.52
C PHE A 207 1.07 -23.17 -0.62
N GLU A 208 1.23 -22.50 -1.77
CA GLU A 208 0.92 -21.07 -1.86
C GLU A 208 -0.58 -20.77 -1.65
N PRO A 209 -1.52 -21.45 -2.35
CA PRO A 209 -2.95 -21.21 -2.12
C PRO A 209 -3.35 -21.57 -0.68
N ARG A 210 -2.86 -22.71 -0.17
CA ARG A 210 -3.24 -23.19 1.15
C ARG A 210 -2.69 -22.34 2.29
N MET A 211 -1.46 -21.84 2.15
CA MET A 211 -0.88 -20.87 3.07
C MET A 211 -1.70 -19.59 3.11
N LYS A 212 -2.08 -19.04 1.95
CA LYS A 212 -2.94 -17.86 1.87
C LYS A 212 -4.28 -18.08 2.56
N ASP A 213 -4.91 -19.23 2.35
CA ASP A 213 -6.19 -19.57 2.98
C ASP A 213 -6.08 -19.68 4.50
N LEU A 214 -5.07 -20.36 5.02
CA LEU A 214 -4.82 -20.51 6.46
C LEU A 214 -4.56 -19.16 7.13
N CYS A 215 -3.75 -18.30 6.51
CA CYS A 215 -3.55 -16.93 6.99
C CYS A 215 -4.87 -16.14 7.00
N ARG A 216 -5.62 -16.18 5.89
CA ARG A 216 -6.87 -15.44 5.70
C ARG A 216 -7.94 -15.83 6.72
N GLN A 217 -8.07 -17.13 7.02
CA GLN A 217 -8.97 -17.67 8.03
C GLN A 217 -8.57 -17.30 9.47
N SER A 218 -7.34 -16.81 9.67
CA SER A 218 -6.82 -16.36 10.96
C SER A 218 -6.73 -14.84 11.09
N GLY A 219 -7.30 -14.09 10.15
CA GLY A 219 -7.23 -12.63 10.11
C GLY A 219 -5.89 -12.04 9.65
N VAL A 220 -5.10 -12.81 8.90
CA VAL A 220 -3.84 -12.37 8.31
C VAL A 220 -3.93 -12.36 6.79
N ALA A 221 -3.78 -11.18 6.18
CA ALA A 221 -3.66 -11.03 4.74
C ALA A 221 -2.20 -11.24 4.31
N LEU A 222 -1.92 -12.39 3.69
CA LEU A 222 -0.60 -12.67 3.11
C LEU A 222 -0.52 -12.18 1.67
N VAL A 223 0.43 -11.30 1.38
CA VAL A 223 0.67 -10.72 0.05
C VAL A 223 2.11 -10.90 -0.40
N PHE A 224 2.29 -11.07 -1.70
CA PHE A 224 3.60 -11.13 -2.33
C PHE A 224 3.76 -9.92 -3.26
N ILE A 225 4.77 -9.09 -3.01
CA ILE A 225 5.06 -7.88 -3.78
C ILE A 225 6.57 -7.86 -4.03
N SER A 226 7.00 -7.99 -5.28
CA SER A 226 8.42 -7.96 -5.65
C SER A 226 9.06 -6.69 -5.14
N GLU A 227 10.32 -6.80 -4.71
CA GLU A 227 11.10 -5.65 -4.26
C GLU A 227 11.09 -4.51 -5.29
N LEU A 228 11.07 -3.27 -4.80
CA LEU A 228 11.42 -2.12 -5.62
C LEU A 228 12.92 -1.90 -5.56
N SER A 229 13.51 -1.40 -6.64
CA SER A 229 14.94 -1.07 -6.69
C SER A 229 15.34 -0.22 -5.48
N GLY A 230 16.40 -0.61 -4.77
CA GLY A 230 16.91 0.09 -3.59
C GLY A 230 16.24 -0.27 -2.25
N THR A 231 15.10 -0.97 -2.25
CA THR A 231 14.39 -1.24 -0.98
C THR A 231 15.09 -2.27 -0.09
N HIS A 232 15.72 -3.28 -0.68
CA HIS A 232 16.43 -4.31 0.06
C HIS A 232 15.58 -4.94 1.19
N LEU A 233 14.29 -5.15 0.97
CA LEU A 233 13.40 -5.75 1.97
C LEU A 233 13.15 -7.22 1.69
N SER A 234 13.09 -8.05 2.71
CA SER A 234 12.66 -9.46 2.60
C SER A 234 11.16 -9.61 2.93
N GLY A 235 10.71 -8.90 3.95
CA GLY A 235 9.33 -8.93 4.43
C GLY A 235 8.95 -7.69 5.23
N ALA A 236 7.65 -7.57 5.48
CA ALA A 236 7.12 -6.61 6.45
C ALA A 236 5.81 -7.09 7.06
N THR A 237 5.57 -6.65 8.30
CA THR A 237 4.35 -6.89 9.06
C THR A 237 3.71 -5.57 9.44
N ARG A 238 2.39 -5.46 9.21
CA ARG A 238 1.61 -4.29 9.62
C ARG A 238 0.18 -4.68 9.97
N TRP A 239 -0.38 -4.06 11.00
CA TRP A 239 -1.82 -4.14 11.28
C TRP A 239 -2.56 -3.11 10.43
N LEU A 240 -3.51 -3.57 9.62
CA LEU A 240 -4.36 -2.71 8.78
C LEU A 240 -5.60 -2.22 9.53
N SER A 241 -6.02 -2.98 10.53
CA SER A 241 -7.09 -2.64 11.48
C SER A 241 -6.84 -3.43 12.78
N PRO A 242 -7.59 -3.18 13.87
CA PRO A 242 -7.45 -3.96 15.10
C PRO A 242 -7.58 -5.49 14.90
N ASP A 243 -8.33 -5.93 13.89
CA ASP A 243 -8.67 -7.33 13.66
C ASP A 243 -8.12 -7.89 12.34
N LYS A 244 -7.23 -7.16 11.66
CA LYS A 244 -6.63 -7.61 10.39
C LYS A 244 -5.16 -7.23 10.31
N ALA A 245 -4.31 -8.24 10.30
CA ALA A 245 -2.88 -8.10 10.08
C ALA A 245 -2.51 -8.36 8.61
N MET A 246 -1.37 -7.84 8.19
CA MET A 246 -0.76 -8.06 6.89
C MET A 246 0.64 -8.62 7.08
N ILE A 247 0.95 -9.66 6.30
CA ILE A 247 2.34 -10.09 6.04
C ILE A 247 2.59 -9.83 4.56
N ALA A 248 3.63 -9.07 4.27
CA ALA A 248 4.11 -8.80 2.93
C ALA A 248 5.47 -9.46 2.73
N LEU A 249 5.65 -10.23 1.64
CA LEU A 249 6.92 -10.89 1.33
C LEU A 249 7.39 -10.49 -0.07
N SER A 250 8.68 -10.15 -0.19
CA SER A 250 9.27 -9.70 -1.46
C SER A 250 9.89 -10.81 -2.30
N LEU A 251 10.11 -11.98 -1.69
CA LEU A 251 10.91 -13.08 -2.24
C LEU A 251 12.35 -12.67 -2.59
N ARG A 252 12.91 -11.69 -1.86
CA ARG A 252 14.34 -11.36 -1.91
C ARG A 252 15.17 -12.64 -1.65
N HIS A 253 16.28 -12.80 -2.37
CA HIS A 253 17.14 -14.02 -2.44
C HIS A 253 16.56 -15.24 -3.17
N LYS A 254 15.24 -15.26 -3.42
CA LYS A 254 14.56 -16.23 -4.30
C LYS A 254 14.77 -17.68 -3.90
N SER A 255 15.15 -18.00 -2.66
CA SER A 255 15.29 -19.37 -2.20
C SER A 255 14.34 -19.70 -1.05
N ASN A 256 13.95 -20.96 -0.99
CA ASN A 256 12.93 -21.43 -0.06
C ASN A 256 13.34 -21.24 1.41
N ASP A 257 14.61 -21.38 1.74
CA ASP A 257 15.12 -21.15 3.09
C ASP A 257 14.89 -19.72 3.57
N HIS A 258 15.22 -18.72 2.75
CA HIS A 258 14.94 -17.32 3.05
C HIS A 258 13.43 -17.05 3.09
N PHE A 259 12.69 -17.52 2.10
CA PHE A 259 11.23 -17.35 2.05
C PHE A 259 10.52 -17.84 3.31
N TRP A 260 10.81 -19.08 3.71
CA TRP A 260 10.17 -19.69 4.87
C TRP A 260 10.61 -19.00 6.16
N PHE A 261 11.90 -18.70 6.31
CA PHE A 261 12.39 -17.97 7.47
C PHE A 261 11.70 -16.61 7.62
N THR A 262 11.67 -15.79 6.57
CA THR A 262 11.02 -14.48 6.59
C THR A 262 9.53 -14.62 6.91
N PHE A 263 8.80 -15.55 6.29
CA PHE A 263 7.37 -15.75 6.61
C PHE A 263 7.13 -16.01 8.11
N PHE A 264 7.90 -16.93 8.71
CA PHE A 264 7.75 -17.25 10.14
C PHE A 264 8.28 -16.12 11.05
N HIS A 265 9.26 -15.35 10.60
CA HIS A 265 9.76 -14.16 11.31
C HIS A 265 8.65 -13.09 11.39
N GLU A 266 8.04 -12.74 10.26
CA GLU A 266 6.90 -11.81 10.20
C GLU A 266 5.71 -12.31 11.05
N SER A 267 5.46 -13.61 11.01
CA SER A 267 4.44 -14.23 11.86
C SER A 267 4.75 -14.10 13.36
N GLY A 268 6.04 -14.12 13.72
CA GLY A 268 6.53 -13.87 15.06
C GLY A 268 6.18 -12.46 15.55
N HIS A 269 6.34 -11.44 14.69
CA HIS A 269 5.93 -10.07 15.01
C HIS A 269 4.43 -9.95 15.31
N ILE A 270 3.59 -10.60 14.50
CA ILE A 270 2.14 -10.61 14.72
C ILE A 270 1.77 -11.21 16.08
N LEU A 271 2.42 -12.31 16.46
CA LEU A 271 2.06 -13.05 17.68
C LEU A 271 2.68 -12.46 18.96
N LYS A 272 3.86 -11.84 18.87
CA LYS A 272 4.63 -11.44 20.05
C LYS A 272 4.62 -9.94 20.32
N HIS A 273 4.30 -9.11 19.33
CA HIS A 273 4.50 -7.67 19.43
C HIS A 273 3.22 -6.86 19.21
N GLY A 274 3.30 -5.55 19.43
CA GLY A 274 2.14 -4.67 19.52
C GLY A 274 1.51 -4.35 18.16
N LYS A 275 0.19 -4.12 18.15
CA LYS A 275 -0.58 -3.81 16.93
C LYS A 275 -0.30 -2.43 16.31
N LYS A 276 0.48 -1.56 16.97
CA LYS A 276 0.70 -0.17 16.54
C LYS A 276 1.97 0.02 15.71
N ASP A 277 2.82 -0.99 15.66
CA ASP A 277 4.12 -0.88 15.03
C ASP A 277 4.09 -1.47 13.62
N VAL A 278 4.95 -0.94 12.76
CA VAL A 278 5.28 -1.51 11.45
C VAL A 278 6.66 -2.15 11.60
N TYR A 279 6.76 -3.44 11.32
CA TYR A 279 8.02 -4.18 11.36
C TYR A 279 8.47 -4.47 9.92
N ILE A 280 9.75 -4.24 9.64
CA ILE A 280 10.33 -4.33 8.30
C ILE A 280 11.69 -5.03 8.44
N ASP A 281 11.86 -6.20 7.81
CA ASP A 281 13.09 -6.99 7.85
C ASP A 281 14.15 -6.44 6.87
N GLU A 282 15.17 -5.76 7.40
CA GLU A 282 16.37 -5.28 6.70
C GLU A 282 17.66 -5.90 7.29
N GLN A 283 18.59 -6.35 6.43
CA GLN A 283 19.82 -7.03 6.83
C GLN A 283 20.82 -6.23 7.70
N ASN A 284 20.69 -4.90 7.78
CA ASN A 284 21.69 -4.03 8.41
C ASN A 284 21.17 -3.21 9.61
N ALA A 285 19.98 -3.51 10.13
CA ALA A 285 19.43 -2.80 11.28
C ALA A 285 20.08 -3.25 12.60
N GLU A 286 20.22 -2.31 13.55
CA GLU A 286 20.54 -2.65 14.93
C GLU A 286 19.50 -3.65 15.46
N MET A 287 19.98 -4.81 15.90
CA MET A 287 19.13 -5.93 16.31
C MET A 287 18.39 -5.58 17.60
N THR A 288 17.16 -5.08 17.46
CA THR A 288 16.28 -4.79 18.61
C THR A 288 15.85 -6.07 19.31
N LYS A 289 15.36 -5.97 20.55
CA LYS A 289 14.82 -7.13 21.28
C LYS A 289 13.68 -7.80 20.50
N GLN A 290 12.82 -7.01 19.85
CA GLN A 290 11.75 -7.53 19.01
C GLN A 290 12.28 -8.36 17.84
N GLU A 291 13.29 -7.87 17.11
CA GLU A 291 13.92 -8.59 15.99
C GLU A 291 14.53 -9.93 16.43
N GLN A 292 15.16 -9.96 17.61
CA GLN A 292 15.71 -11.19 18.19
C GLN A 292 14.59 -12.19 18.54
N GLU A 293 13.51 -11.72 19.13
CA GLU A 293 12.37 -12.57 19.52
C GLU A 293 11.62 -13.16 18.33
N ALA A 294 11.49 -12.39 17.24
CA ALA A 294 10.91 -12.82 15.98
C ALA A 294 11.84 -13.81 15.25
N SER A 295 13.13 -13.53 15.20
CA SER A 295 14.14 -14.45 14.64
C SER A 295 14.21 -15.78 15.40
N GLN A 296 14.20 -15.73 16.74
CA GLN A 296 14.18 -16.91 17.58
C GLN A 296 12.88 -17.69 17.43
N PHE A 297 11.74 -16.99 17.30
CA PHE A 297 10.46 -17.63 17.00
C PHE A 297 10.55 -18.41 15.69
N ALA A 298 10.99 -17.76 14.60
CA ALA A 298 11.08 -18.38 13.29
C ALA A 298 11.99 -19.61 13.28
N SER A 299 13.19 -19.51 13.86
CA SER A 299 14.15 -20.61 13.91
C SER A 299 13.60 -21.81 14.70
N SER A 300 13.07 -21.56 15.90
CA SER A 300 12.57 -22.60 16.81
C SER A 300 11.30 -23.26 16.27
N PHE A 301 10.44 -22.48 15.60
CA PHE A 301 9.21 -22.98 15.03
C PHE A 301 9.50 -23.89 13.83
N LEU A 302 10.38 -23.47 12.93
CA LEU A 302 10.80 -24.28 11.79
C LEU A 302 11.53 -25.55 12.23
N ILE A 303 12.53 -25.41 13.10
CA ILE A 303 13.37 -26.51 13.58
C ILE A 303 13.44 -26.44 15.11
N PRO A 304 12.86 -27.42 15.84
CA PRO A 304 12.93 -27.42 17.29
C PRO A 304 14.38 -27.44 17.80
N ASP A 305 14.70 -26.56 18.75
CA ASP A 305 16.08 -26.34 19.25
C ASP A 305 16.77 -27.60 19.74
N SER A 306 16.04 -28.54 20.36
CA SER A 306 16.58 -29.82 20.79
C SER A 306 17.02 -30.69 19.59
N GLN A 307 16.20 -30.75 18.55
CA GLN A 307 16.50 -31.53 17.34
C GLN A 307 17.65 -30.91 16.55
N TYR A 308 17.71 -29.56 16.49
CA TYR A 308 18.79 -28.86 15.82
C TYR A 308 20.13 -29.08 16.53
N ARG A 309 20.19 -28.91 17.86
CA ARG A 309 21.40 -29.18 18.66
C ARG A 309 21.89 -30.61 18.49
N ASP A 310 20.98 -31.59 18.60
CA ASP A 310 21.32 -32.99 18.36
C ASP A 310 21.89 -33.23 16.96
N PHE A 311 21.34 -32.57 15.94
CA PHE A 311 21.79 -32.71 14.56
C PHE A 311 23.22 -32.20 14.38
N ILE A 312 23.52 -30.98 14.84
CA ILE A 312 24.85 -30.38 14.66
C ILE A 312 25.93 -31.12 15.46
N THR A 313 25.61 -31.65 16.65
CA THR A 313 26.54 -32.45 17.46
C THR A 313 26.88 -33.78 16.78
N LYS A 314 25.89 -34.46 16.21
CA LYS A 314 26.08 -35.78 15.56
C LYS A 314 26.68 -35.66 14.16
N ASN A 315 26.53 -34.51 13.49
CA ASN A 315 26.86 -34.33 12.09
C ASN A 315 27.72 -33.07 11.86
N PRO A 316 28.99 -33.05 12.31
CA PRO A 316 29.86 -31.88 12.13
C PRO A 316 30.16 -31.54 10.67
N LYS A 317 30.02 -32.51 9.75
CA LYS A 317 30.09 -32.34 8.30
C LYS A 317 28.89 -33.05 7.66
N PRO A 318 27.69 -32.44 7.67
CA PRO A 318 26.48 -33.13 7.24
C PRO A 318 26.51 -33.40 5.73
N THR A 319 26.17 -34.62 5.33
CA THR A 319 26.02 -34.97 3.91
C THR A 319 24.62 -34.63 3.41
N LYS A 320 24.44 -34.58 2.08
CA LYS A 320 23.13 -34.41 1.45
C LYS A 320 22.09 -35.39 2.02
N TYR A 321 22.45 -36.67 2.08
CA TYR A 321 21.58 -37.73 2.59
C TYR A 321 21.11 -37.47 4.02
N VAL A 322 22.04 -37.12 4.92
CA VAL A 322 21.73 -36.85 6.33
C VAL A 322 20.79 -35.64 6.49
N VAL A 323 20.99 -34.58 5.70
CA VAL A 323 20.09 -33.41 5.69
C VAL A 323 18.70 -33.79 5.20
N GLU A 324 18.58 -34.57 4.13
CA GLU A 324 17.29 -35.02 3.60
C GLU A 324 16.54 -35.93 4.60
N GLN A 325 17.25 -36.83 5.30
CA GLN A 325 16.65 -37.67 6.33
C GLN A 325 16.14 -36.86 7.52
N PHE A 326 16.93 -35.87 7.98
CA PHE A 326 16.47 -34.97 9.04
C PHE A 326 15.24 -34.19 8.61
N ALA A 327 15.27 -33.57 7.44
CA ALA A 327 14.18 -32.77 6.91
C ALA A 327 12.88 -33.59 6.79
N LYS A 328 12.98 -34.82 6.27
CA LYS A 328 11.85 -35.77 6.18
C LYS A 328 11.30 -36.13 7.57
N LYS A 329 12.18 -36.42 8.54
CA LYS A 329 11.77 -36.76 9.92
C LYS A 329 11.08 -35.58 10.62
N THR A 330 11.56 -34.37 10.41
CA THR A 330 11.06 -33.15 11.06
C THR A 330 9.85 -32.56 10.34
N GLY A 331 9.59 -32.96 9.09
CA GLY A 331 8.48 -32.47 8.28
C GLY A 331 8.73 -31.08 7.69
N ILE A 332 9.96 -30.82 7.23
CA ILE A 332 10.36 -29.53 6.64
C ILE A 332 11.07 -29.70 5.29
N ALA A 333 11.18 -28.62 4.52
CA ALA A 333 12.05 -28.59 3.34
C ALA A 333 13.54 -28.73 3.72
N PRO A 334 14.35 -29.54 3.01
CA PRO A 334 15.78 -29.67 3.26
C PRO A 334 16.54 -28.33 3.21
N GLY A 335 16.15 -27.45 2.29
CA GLY A 335 16.73 -26.12 2.14
C GLY A 335 16.68 -25.28 3.43
N ILE A 336 15.65 -25.43 4.26
CA ILE A 336 15.50 -24.69 5.52
C ILE A 336 16.63 -25.05 6.50
N LEU A 337 16.94 -26.34 6.66
CA LEU A 337 18.06 -26.79 7.49
C LEU A 337 19.40 -26.27 6.92
N VAL A 338 19.58 -26.35 5.59
CA VAL A 338 20.80 -25.82 4.95
C VAL A 338 20.95 -24.33 5.20
N GLY A 339 19.88 -23.54 5.05
CA GLY A 339 19.89 -22.11 5.33
C GLY A 339 20.28 -21.81 6.78
N ARG A 340 19.71 -22.55 7.74
CA ARG A 340 20.06 -22.38 9.16
C ARG A 340 21.52 -22.73 9.47
N LEU A 341 22.01 -23.85 8.94
CA LEU A 341 23.41 -24.28 9.12
C LEU A 341 24.41 -23.28 8.52
N GLN A 342 24.07 -22.67 7.39
CA GLN A 342 24.89 -21.63 6.76
C GLN A 342 24.88 -20.33 7.58
N TYR A 343 23.71 -19.91 8.05
CA TYR A 343 23.55 -18.72 8.89
C TYR A 343 24.34 -18.85 10.21
N ASP A 344 24.22 -19.99 10.88
CA ASP A 344 24.95 -20.30 12.12
C ASP A 344 26.43 -20.67 11.89
N LYS A 345 26.92 -20.59 10.64
CA LYS A 345 28.31 -20.84 10.23
C LYS A 345 28.82 -22.26 10.52
N HIS A 346 27.93 -23.24 10.61
CA HIS A 346 28.31 -24.66 10.69
C HIS A 346 28.78 -25.23 9.34
N ILE A 347 28.31 -24.65 8.23
CA ILE A 347 28.77 -24.97 6.86
C ILE A 347 28.95 -23.67 6.06
N SER A 348 29.73 -23.71 4.97
CA SER A 348 29.90 -22.55 4.08
C SER A 348 28.64 -22.25 3.27
N PHE A 349 28.45 -20.99 2.85
CA PHE A 349 27.35 -20.56 1.99
C PHE A 349 27.33 -21.22 0.59
N SER A 350 28.42 -21.86 0.17
CA SER A 350 28.49 -22.63 -1.08
C SER A 350 28.05 -24.10 -0.91
N TYR A 351 27.99 -24.61 0.32
CA TYR A 351 27.78 -26.01 0.60
C TYR A 351 26.29 -26.39 0.60
N LEU A 352 25.94 -27.50 -0.05
CA LEU A 352 24.58 -28.07 -0.12
C LEU A 352 23.49 -27.16 -0.72
N ASN A 353 23.86 -26.14 -1.50
CA ASN A 353 22.89 -25.24 -2.15
C ASN A 353 21.93 -25.95 -3.11
N ASN A 354 22.30 -27.14 -3.61
CA ASN A 354 21.44 -27.98 -4.43
C ASN A 354 20.21 -28.53 -3.68
N LEU A 355 20.15 -28.41 -2.35
CA LEU A 355 18.97 -28.73 -1.53
C LEU A 355 18.03 -27.53 -1.35
N LYS A 356 18.41 -26.34 -1.81
CA LYS A 356 17.56 -25.15 -1.77
C LYS A 356 16.76 -25.04 -3.07
N ALA A 357 15.43 -24.94 -2.93
CA ALA A 357 14.57 -24.65 -4.07
C ALA A 357 14.64 -23.15 -4.38
N LYS A 358 14.51 -22.80 -5.67
CA LYS A 358 14.42 -21.41 -6.12
C LYS A 358 12.98 -21.05 -6.48
N PHE A 359 12.56 -19.87 -6.06
CA PHE A 359 11.24 -19.31 -6.33
C PHE A 359 11.34 -18.10 -7.24
N THR A 360 10.29 -17.83 -8.01
CA THR A 360 10.16 -16.64 -8.83
C THR A 360 8.79 -16.06 -8.58
N LEU A 361 8.73 -14.78 -8.24
CA LEU A 361 7.46 -14.10 -8.04
C LEU A 361 6.85 -13.77 -9.39
N ILE A 362 5.59 -14.11 -9.57
CA ILE A 362 4.76 -13.69 -10.71
C ILE A 362 3.71 -12.75 -10.14
N GLU A 363 3.90 -11.46 -10.32
CA GLU A 363 2.87 -10.48 -10.00
C GLU A 363 1.79 -10.52 -11.07
N ASN A 364 0.59 -10.96 -10.69
CA ASN A 364 -0.58 -10.81 -11.54
C ASN A 364 -1.06 -9.37 -11.45
N ASP A 365 -1.12 -8.67 -12.58
CA ASP A 365 -1.63 -7.30 -12.69
C ASP A 365 -2.97 -7.17 -11.96
N ALA A 366 -3.12 -6.16 -11.09
CA ALA A 366 -4.36 -5.81 -10.40
C ALA A 366 -5.54 -5.46 -11.33
N SER A 367 -5.33 -5.50 -12.65
CA SER A 367 -6.34 -5.32 -13.69
C SER A 367 -6.97 -6.63 -14.22
N LYS A 368 -6.57 -7.80 -13.69
CA LYS A 368 -7.06 -9.12 -14.14
C LYS A 368 -7.89 -9.89 -13.11
N SER A 369 -8.49 -9.21 -12.14
CA SER A 369 -9.50 -9.82 -11.24
C SER A 369 -10.81 -9.06 -11.31
#